data_AF-A0A7S3REZ4-F1
#
_entry.id   AF-A0A7S3REZ4-F1
#
_cell.length_a   1.000
_cell.length_b   1.000
_cell.length_c   1.000
_cell.angle_alpha   90.00
_cell.angle_beta   90.00
_cell.angle_gamma   90.00
#
_symmetry.space_group_name_H-M   'P 1'
#
loop_
_entity.id
_entity.type
_entity.pdbx_description
1 polymer ?
#
loop_
_entity_poly.entity_id
_entity_poly.type
_entity_poly.pdbx_seq_one_letter_code
_entity_poly.pdbx_strand_id
1 'polypeptide(L)'
;PLGPNCNTVPMLASRPLCRAGCLGRRAARRHCSSLAVTHLDTWLRDNAASFAPPVMNKLLHRDQLSVMFVGGPNRREDFHLEEGSEFFFQLRGDMELPTLQAGRRELVRIREGEVYLLPSRIPHSPQRPDAGSIGLVVERRRSERELDGLRFYTDFEACDAVLWEQYFHCSDLGKDLAPVLAAFRESEEAATRRPSATSVLASPPLKQDVATVVPPPFRRLAASGMRCGLLRRRESARRVAVGWTSGWKSGPRCSTRARPCPSSARATPTRSSASLSPEGRWSTTPRGGTRRGCCSCAARRG
;
A
#
# COMPACT_ATOMS: atom_id res chain seq x y z
N PRO A 1 28.60 -85.24 -4.21
CA PRO A 1 27.78 -84.91 -5.41
C PRO A 1 28.55 -83.90 -6.29
N LEU A 2 29.45 -84.38 -7.15
CA LEU A 2 29.16 -84.72 -8.56
C LEU A 2 28.78 -83.49 -9.40
N GLY A 3 29.68 -83.07 -10.31
CA GLY A 3 29.43 -82.10 -11.39
C GLY A 3 28.74 -82.76 -12.60
N PRO A 4 28.95 -82.34 -13.88
CA PRO A 4 29.94 -81.39 -14.41
C PRO A 4 29.22 -80.12 -14.99
N ASN A 5 29.59 -79.37 -16.04
CA ASN A 5 30.63 -79.51 -17.07
C ASN A 5 31.12 -78.19 -17.73
N CYS A 6 32.12 -78.36 -18.60
CA CYS A 6 32.90 -77.44 -19.41
C CYS A 6 32.23 -76.97 -20.72
N ASN A 7 32.67 -75.82 -21.28
CA ASN A 7 33.40 -75.79 -22.58
C ASN A 7 33.92 -74.40 -23.04
N THR A 8 35.25 -74.34 -23.24
CA THR A 8 36.02 -73.67 -24.32
C THR A 8 35.88 -72.17 -24.70
N VAL A 9 37.02 -71.48 -24.51
CA VAL A 9 37.62 -70.28 -25.20
C VAL A 9 37.72 -70.50 -26.76
N PRO A 10 38.02 -69.53 -27.68
CA PRO A 10 38.79 -68.27 -27.51
C PRO A 10 38.52 -67.01 -28.40
N MET A 11 39.26 -65.92 -28.11
CA MET A 11 39.91 -64.93 -29.02
C MET A 11 39.16 -63.99 -30.00
N LEU A 12 39.78 -62.79 -30.16
CA LEU A 12 39.83 -61.87 -31.31
C LEU A 12 38.68 -60.86 -31.64
N ALA A 13 38.91 -59.63 -31.16
CA ALA A 13 38.86 -58.33 -31.86
C ALA A 13 37.83 -58.03 -32.99
N SER A 14 37.04 -56.95 -32.79
CA SER A 14 36.76 -55.90 -33.80
C SER A 14 36.12 -54.64 -33.20
N ARG A 15 36.53 -53.46 -33.67
CA ARG A 15 35.89 -52.13 -33.46
C ARG A 15 34.88 -51.88 -34.61
N PRO A 16 34.12 -50.75 -34.63
CA PRO A 16 33.30 -50.14 -33.58
C PRO A 16 31.86 -49.84 -34.10
N LEU A 17 30.85 -49.72 -33.23
CA LEU A 17 29.56 -49.11 -33.61
C LEU A 17 28.99 -48.20 -32.51
N CYS A 18 28.61 -46.99 -32.91
CA CYS A 18 28.02 -45.96 -32.04
C CYS A 18 26.54 -46.24 -31.75
N ARG A 19 26.09 -45.97 -30.52
CA ARG A 19 24.89 -45.18 -30.12
C ARG A 19 24.22 -45.72 -28.84
N ALA A 20 24.60 -45.15 -27.71
CA ALA A 20 23.71 -44.84 -26.60
C ALA A 20 24.32 -43.59 -25.93
N GLY A 21 23.78 -42.40 -26.13
CA GLY A 21 22.42 -42.07 -25.70
C GLY A 21 22.48 -41.31 -24.38
N CYS A 22 23.37 -40.30 -24.29
CA CYS A 22 23.36 -39.35 -23.18
C CYS A 22 22.08 -38.52 -23.25
N LEU A 23 20.98 -39.07 -22.72
CA LEU A 23 19.76 -38.35 -22.43
C LEU A 23 20.06 -37.37 -21.30
N GLY A 24 20.58 -36.21 -21.68
CA GLY A 24 20.87 -35.13 -20.77
C GLY A 24 19.62 -34.80 -19.98
N ARG A 25 19.74 -34.88 -18.64
CA ARG A 25 18.72 -34.39 -17.72
C ARG A 25 18.58 -32.88 -17.95
N ARG A 26 17.70 -32.49 -18.88
CA ARG A 26 17.23 -31.11 -19.00
C ARG A 26 16.54 -30.80 -17.68
N ALA A 27 17.26 -30.12 -16.78
CA ALA A 27 16.65 -29.50 -15.62
C ALA A 27 15.48 -28.68 -16.14
N ALA A 28 14.27 -29.01 -15.67
CA ALA A 28 13.07 -28.30 -16.10
C ALA A 28 13.31 -26.82 -15.76
N ARG A 29 13.39 -25.98 -16.80
CA ARG A 29 13.50 -24.53 -16.62
C ARG A 29 12.23 -24.11 -15.88
N ARG A 30 12.36 -23.84 -14.57
CA ARG A 30 11.31 -23.20 -13.78
C ARG A 30 10.97 -21.92 -14.53
N HIS A 31 9.80 -21.90 -15.18
CA HIS A 31 9.29 -20.69 -15.79
C HIS A 31 8.90 -19.78 -14.64
N CYS A 32 9.82 -18.89 -14.24
CA CYS A 32 9.45 -17.76 -13.41
C CYS A 32 8.56 -16.88 -14.27
N SER A 33 7.26 -16.92 -14.00
CA SER A 33 6.20 -16.42 -14.88
C SER A 33 6.05 -14.88 -14.89
N SER A 34 6.93 -14.14 -14.20
CA SER A 34 7.00 -12.69 -14.26
C SER A 34 8.33 -12.14 -13.73
N LEU A 35 9.28 -11.83 -14.62
CA LEU A 35 10.52 -11.09 -14.31
C LEU A 35 10.91 -10.11 -15.44
N ALA A 36 9.93 -9.36 -15.94
CA ALA A 36 10.22 -8.14 -16.71
C ALA A 36 10.22 -6.93 -15.76
N VAL A 37 11.28 -6.13 -15.79
CA VAL A 37 11.32 -4.84 -15.09
C VAL A 37 10.19 -3.97 -15.64
N THR A 38 9.24 -3.63 -14.78
CA THR A 38 7.99 -2.96 -15.17
C THR A 38 8.04 -1.48 -14.80
N HIS A 39 7.86 -0.59 -15.79
CA HIS A 39 7.76 0.85 -15.52
C HIS A 39 6.39 1.16 -14.93
N LEU A 40 6.35 1.58 -13.66
CA LEU A 40 5.11 1.65 -12.87
C LEU A 40 4.05 2.59 -13.48
N ASP A 41 4.43 3.78 -13.93
CA ASP A 41 3.47 4.73 -14.52
C ASP A 41 2.84 4.25 -15.82
N THR A 42 3.54 3.39 -16.56
CA THR A 42 3.02 2.76 -17.77
C THR A 42 2.01 1.69 -17.39
N TRP A 43 2.39 0.80 -16.47
CA TRP A 43 1.50 -0.26 -15.99
C TRP A 43 0.22 0.29 -15.32
N LEU A 44 0.32 1.36 -14.51
CA LEU A 44 -0.84 2.01 -13.90
C LEU A 44 -1.78 2.65 -14.94
N ARG A 45 -1.23 3.17 -16.04
CA ARG A 45 -2.00 3.75 -17.15
C ARG A 45 -2.71 2.66 -17.95
N ASP A 46 -1.98 1.60 -18.32
CA ASP A 46 -2.51 0.47 -19.08
C ASP A 46 -3.59 -0.31 -18.29
N ASN A 47 -3.50 -0.29 -16.96
CA ASN A 47 -4.47 -0.91 -16.05
C ASN A 47 -5.47 0.08 -15.44
N ALA A 48 -5.57 1.33 -15.94
CA ALA A 48 -6.40 2.38 -15.34
C ALA A 48 -7.86 1.95 -15.08
N ALA A 49 -8.45 1.18 -16.01
CA ALA A 49 -9.80 0.65 -15.88
C ALA A 49 -9.99 -0.34 -14.71
N SER A 50 -8.93 -0.98 -14.21
CA SER A 50 -8.98 -1.89 -13.05
C SER A 50 -9.09 -1.14 -11.72
N PHE A 51 -8.84 0.18 -11.69
CA PHE A 51 -8.97 1.03 -10.50
C PHE A 51 -10.33 1.75 -10.42
N ALA A 52 -11.26 1.41 -11.31
CA ALA A 52 -12.66 1.84 -11.24
C ALA A 52 -13.53 0.79 -10.52
N PRO A 53 -14.72 1.18 -10.00
CA PRO A 53 -15.71 0.24 -9.50
C PRO A 53 -16.08 -0.85 -10.53
N PRO A 54 -16.43 -2.08 -10.09
CA PRO A 54 -16.64 -2.48 -8.70
C PRO A 54 -15.40 -3.04 -8.00
N VAL A 55 -14.35 -3.42 -8.75
CA VAL A 55 -13.21 -4.18 -8.20
C VAL A 55 -12.16 -3.27 -7.58
N MET A 56 -11.81 -2.15 -8.24
CA MET A 56 -10.87 -1.13 -7.77
C MET A 56 -9.46 -1.60 -7.37
N ASN A 57 -9.10 -2.87 -7.50
CA ASN A 57 -7.75 -3.37 -7.28
C ASN A 57 -7.19 -4.16 -8.48
N LYS A 58 -5.86 -4.18 -8.57
CA LYS A 58 -5.14 -4.95 -9.58
C LYS A 58 -3.85 -5.53 -9.01
N LEU A 59 -3.70 -6.84 -9.14
CA LEU A 59 -2.48 -7.55 -8.80
C LEU A 59 -1.44 -7.37 -9.91
N LEU A 60 -0.24 -6.90 -9.54
CA LEU A 60 0.93 -6.78 -10.41
C LEU A 60 1.78 -8.05 -10.38
N HIS A 61 1.97 -8.66 -9.21
CA HIS A 61 2.80 -9.84 -9.03
C HIS A 61 2.17 -10.83 -8.02
N ARG A 62 2.36 -12.13 -8.27
CA ARG A 62 1.86 -13.24 -7.43
C ARG A 62 2.91 -14.35 -7.37
N ASP A 63 3.70 -14.38 -6.31
CA ASP A 63 4.54 -15.54 -5.96
C ASP A 63 4.63 -15.67 -4.42
N GLN A 64 5.82 -15.59 -3.83
CA GLN A 64 6.00 -15.52 -2.38
C GLN A 64 5.51 -14.18 -1.79
N LEU A 65 5.51 -13.13 -2.60
CA LEU A 65 4.85 -11.84 -2.33
C LEU A 65 3.70 -11.63 -3.31
N SER A 66 2.57 -11.14 -2.80
CA SER A 66 1.46 -10.57 -3.56
C SER A 66 1.63 -9.06 -3.58
N VAL A 67 1.85 -8.48 -4.77
CA VAL A 67 2.05 -7.04 -4.96
C VAL A 67 0.87 -6.50 -5.75
N MET A 68 0.02 -5.69 -5.13
CA MET A 68 -1.18 -5.13 -5.75
C MET A 68 -1.30 -3.62 -5.56
N PHE A 69 -2.03 -3.01 -6.48
CA PHE A 69 -2.46 -1.62 -6.38
C PHE A 69 -3.96 -1.57 -6.13
N VAL A 70 -4.40 -0.67 -5.26
CA VAL A 70 -5.80 -0.50 -4.85
C VAL A 70 -6.16 0.98 -4.96
N GLY A 71 -7.22 1.27 -5.72
CA GLY A 71 -7.75 2.61 -5.94
C GLY A 71 -8.94 2.95 -5.04
N GLY A 72 -9.45 4.17 -5.24
CA GLY A 72 -10.68 4.67 -4.63
C GLY A 72 -11.60 5.36 -5.66
N PRO A 73 -12.88 5.60 -5.30
CA PRO A 73 -13.40 5.58 -3.94
C PRO A 73 -13.92 4.20 -3.50
N ASN A 74 -13.38 3.66 -2.41
CA ASN A 74 -13.80 2.39 -1.83
C ASN A 74 -14.02 2.51 -0.31
N ARG A 75 -15.13 1.96 0.19
CA ARG A 75 -15.45 1.86 1.62
C ARG A 75 -16.05 0.49 1.91
N ARG A 76 -15.74 -0.07 3.08
CA ARG A 76 -16.19 -1.40 3.50
C ARG A 76 -16.38 -1.45 5.02
N GLU A 77 -17.33 -2.23 5.50
CA GLU A 77 -17.59 -2.41 6.94
C GLU A 77 -16.81 -3.58 7.56
N ASP A 78 -16.34 -4.50 6.72
CA ASP A 78 -15.64 -5.69 7.18
C ASP A 78 -14.21 -5.38 7.62
N PHE A 79 -13.76 -6.10 8.62
CA PHE A 79 -12.39 -6.13 9.10
C PHE A 79 -11.75 -7.45 8.68
N HIS A 80 -10.62 -7.35 8.01
CA HIS A 80 -9.78 -8.48 7.62
C HIS A 80 -8.75 -8.75 8.72
N LEU A 81 -8.46 -10.02 8.94
CA LEU A 81 -7.55 -10.54 9.96
C LEU A 81 -6.66 -11.61 9.32
N GLU A 82 -5.34 -11.40 9.28
CA GLU A 82 -4.37 -12.30 8.64
C GLU A 82 -3.22 -12.68 9.61
N GLU A 83 -2.57 -13.82 9.38
CA GLU A 83 -1.28 -14.18 9.99
C GLU A 83 -0.06 -13.51 9.31
N GLY A 84 -0.23 -12.93 8.13
CA GLY A 84 0.76 -12.05 7.50
C GLY A 84 0.79 -10.65 8.09
N SER A 85 1.87 -9.93 7.83
CA SER A 85 1.95 -8.47 8.02
C SER A 85 1.75 -7.80 6.66
N GLU A 86 1.04 -6.69 6.65
CA GLU A 86 0.67 -6.00 5.41
C GLU A 86 1.44 -4.69 5.27
N PHE A 87 2.14 -4.53 4.15
CA PHE A 87 2.84 -3.29 3.83
C PHE A 87 1.98 -2.41 2.92
N PHE A 88 1.74 -1.18 3.38
CA PHE A 88 1.03 -0.14 2.66
C PHE A 88 1.98 0.98 2.24
N PHE A 89 1.87 1.42 0.99
CA PHE A 89 2.47 2.66 0.51
C PHE A 89 1.44 3.43 -0.30
N GLN A 90 1.14 4.66 0.09
CA GLN A 90 0.12 5.46 -0.57
C GLN A 90 0.77 6.36 -1.64
N LEU A 91 0.51 6.06 -2.93
CA LEU A 91 1.15 6.75 -4.07
C LEU A 91 0.40 8.00 -4.51
N ARG A 92 -0.93 8.02 -4.40
CA ARG A 92 -1.80 9.15 -4.73
C ARG A 92 -3.01 9.23 -3.80
N GLY A 93 -3.37 10.44 -3.35
CA GLY A 93 -4.47 10.69 -2.41
C GLY A 93 -4.25 10.04 -1.05
N ASP A 94 -5.17 10.22 -0.10
CA ASP A 94 -5.02 9.68 1.25
C ASP A 94 -5.81 8.37 1.43
N MET A 95 -5.44 7.57 2.44
CA MET A 95 -6.28 6.47 2.92
C MET A 95 -6.40 6.45 4.45
N GLU A 96 -7.52 5.90 4.93
CA GLU A 96 -7.77 5.67 6.34
C GLU A 96 -7.83 4.16 6.60
N LEU A 97 -7.22 3.72 7.69
CA LEU A 97 -7.15 2.32 8.09
C LEU A 97 -7.60 2.20 9.56
N PRO A 98 -8.92 2.12 9.80
CA PRO A 98 -9.48 1.55 11.02
C PRO A 98 -8.80 0.23 11.36
N THR A 99 -8.39 0.09 12.62
CA THR A 99 -7.70 -1.06 13.19
C THR A 99 -8.22 -1.36 14.59
N LEU A 100 -8.15 -2.60 15.05
CA LEU A 100 -8.43 -2.96 16.44
C LEU A 100 -7.12 -3.23 17.19
N GLN A 101 -6.72 -2.27 18.02
CA GLN A 101 -5.46 -2.26 18.76
C GLN A 101 -5.74 -2.31 20.25
N ALA A 102 -5.06 -3.19 21.00
CA ALA A 102 -5.28 -3.38 22.44
C ALA A 102 -6.78 -3.48 22.83
N GLY A 103 -7.60 -4.12 21.98
CA GLY A 103 -9.04 -4.29 22.15
C GLY A 103 -9.92 -3.05 21.84
N ARG A 104 -9.38 -1.97 21.29
CA ARG A 104 -10.13 -0.76 20.91
C ARG A 104 -9.94 -0.37 19.45
N ARG A 105 -10.94 0.30 18.86
CA ARG A 105 -10.82 0.83 17.50
C ARG A 105 -9.96 2.09 17.47
N GLU A 106 -8.96 2.07 16.62
CA GLU A 106 -7.99 3.14 16.42
C GLU A 106 -7.82 3.41 14.91
N LEU A 107 -7.64 4.68 14.53
CA LEU A 107 -7.61 5.10 13.12
C LEU A 107 -6.20 5.46 12.65
N VAL A 108 -5.61 4.62 11.80
CA VAL A 108 -4.33 4.91 11.15
C VAL A 108 -4.58 5.68 9.85
N ARG A 109 -4.13 6.94 9.76
CA ARG A 109 -4.22 7.76 8.53
C ARG A 109 -2.91 7.72 7.76
N ILE A 110 -2.93 7.14 6.56
CA ILE A 110 -1.76 6.99 5.68
C ILE A 110 -1.94 7.96 4.51
N ARG A 111 -1.20 9.07 4.52
CA ARG A 111 -1.30 10.10 3.46
C ARG A 111 -0.51 9.75 2.23
N GLU A 112 -0.77 10.47 1.14
CA GLU A 112 0.09 10.47 -0.05
C GLU A 112 1.58 10.61 0.33
N GLY A 113 2.40 9.65 -0.12
CA GLY A 113 3.83 9.57 0.18
C GLY A 113 4.19 8.89 1.51
N GLU A 114 3.24 8.61 2.41
CA GLU A 114 3.50 7.88 3.66
C GLU A 114 3.50 6.34 3.41
N VAL A 115 4.38 5.63 4.13
CA VAL A 115 4.43 4.16 4.16
C VAL A 115 4.10 3.65 5.56
N TYR A 116 3.50 2.47 5.64
CA TYR A 116 3.08 1.85 6.89
C TYR A 116 3.17 0.32 6.79
N LEU A 117 3.55 -0.34 7.87
CA LEU A 117 3.58 -1.80 7.98
C LEU A 117 2.66 -2.19 9.13
N LEU A 118 1.54 -2.83 8.81
CA LEU A 118 0.61 -3.36 9.80
C LEU A 118 1.16 -4.69 10.35
N PRO A 119 1.37 -4.82 11.67
CA PRO A 119 1.69 -6.11 12.28
C PRO A 119 0.61 -7.17 12.02
N SER A 120 0.99 -8.44 12.10
CA SER A 120 0.04 -9.53 11.86
C SER A 120 -1.02 -9.63 12.96
N ARG A 121 -2.14 -10.26 12.62
CA ARG A 121 -3.27 -10.59 13.53
C ARG A 121 -3.96 -9.37 14.14
N ILE A 122 -3.81 -8.18 13.54
CA ILE A 122 -4.57 -6.97 13.90
C ILE A 122 -5.75 -6.84 12.92
N PRO A 123 -7.02 -6.90 13.39
CA PRO A 123 -8.17 -6.69 12.53
C PRO A 123 -8.14 -5.28 11.97
N HIS A 124 -8.34 -5.12 10.67
CA HIS A 124 -8.26 -3.81 10.02
C HIS A 124 -9.24 -3.70 8.84
N SER A 125 -9.69 -2.49 8.52
CA SER A 125 -10.73 -2.24 7.51
C SER A 125 -10.34 -1.08 6.58
N PRO A 126 -9.66 -1.33 5.44
CA PRO A 126 -9.13 -0.26 4.60
C PRO A 126 -10.22 0.61 3.95
N GLN A 127 -10.13 1.93 4.17
CA GLN A 127 -11.01 2.95 3.59
C GLN A 127 -10.22 3.85 2.64
N ARG A 128 -10.72 4.05 1.42
CA ARG A 128 -10.12 4.88 0.37
C ARG A 128 -11.16 5.88 -0.10
N PRO A 129 -11.39 6.99 0.61
CA PRO A 129 -12.50 7.90 0.30
C PRO A 129 -12.29 8.66 -1.02
N ASP A 130 -11.04 8.88 -1.41
CA ASP A 130 -10.70 9.75 -2.53
C ASP A 130 -10.76 9.02 -3.88
N ALA A 131 -11.51 9.59 -4.83
CA ALA A 131 -11.56 9.11 -6.20
C ALA A 131 -10.22 9.32 -6.91
N GLY A 132 -9.69 8.28 -7.56
CA GLY A 132 -8.38 8.33 -8.25
C GLY A 132 -7.15 8.25 -7.34
N SER A 133 -7.36 8.07 -6.02
CA SER A 133 -6.30 7.62 -5.11
C SER A 133 -5.73 6.27 -5.57
N ILE A 134 -4.47 6.00 -5.25
CA ILE A 134 -3.79 4.73 -5.51
C ILE A 134 -2.86 4.41 -4.35
N GLY A 135 -3.08 3.28 -3.69
CA GLY A 135 -2.15 2.68 -2.75
C GLY A 135 -1.56 1.37 -3.30
N LEU A 136 -0.28 1.15 -3.05
CA LEU A 136 0.36 -0.16 -3.12
C LEU A 136 0.09 -0.92 -1.82
N VAL A 137 -0.28 -2.19 -1.95
CA VAL A 137 -0.32 -3.15 -0.84
C VAL A 137 0.59 -4.33 -1.20
N VAL A 138 1.43 -4.75 -0.25
CA VAL A 138 2.25 -5.95 -0.37
C VAL A 138 1.97 -6.87 0.80
N GLU A 139 1.55 -8.09 0.46
CA GLU A 139 1.28 -9.18 1.38
C GLU A 139 2.23 -10.34 1.07
N ARG A 140 2.46 -11.23 2.05
CA ARG A 140 3.11 -12.52 1.77
C ARG A 140 2.06 -13.56 1.39
N ARG A 141 2.47 -14.59 0.66
CA ARG A 141 1.64 -15.78 0.47
C ARG A 141 1.36 -16.46 1.81
N ARG A 142 0.10 -16.89 2.03
CA ARG A 142 -0.33 -17.74 3.14
C ARG A 142 0.30 -19.13 3.05
N SER A 143 0.64 -19.73 4.18
CA SER A 143 0.99 -21.15 4.28
C SER A 143 -0.27 -22.02 4.07
N GLU A 144 -0.09 -23.32 3.89
CA GLU A 144 -1.21 -24.27 3.74
C GLU A 144 -2.08 -24.43 5.01
N ARG A 145 -1.60 -23.93 6.16
CA ARG A 145 -2.29 -24.03 7.46
C ARG A 145 -2.81 -22.69 8.00
N GLU A 146 -2.41 -21.59 7.37
CA GLU A 146 -2.86 -20.25 7.75
C GLU A 146 -4.24 -20.01 7.15
N LEU A 147 -5.10 -19.37 7.95
CA LEU A 147 -6.40 -18.90 7.50
C LEU A 147 -6.44 -17.39 7.57
N ASP A 148 -7.26 -16.81 6.72
CA ASP A 148 -7.72 -15.44 6.82
C ASP A 148 -9.06 -15.43 7.54
N GLY A 149 -9.31 -14.41 8.35
CA GLY A 149 -10.61 -14.12 8.93
C GLY A 149 -11.22 -12.88 8.30
N LEU A 150 -12.50 -12.94 7.93
CA LEU A 150 -13.31 -11.76 7.64
C LEU A 150 -14.36 -11.60 8.73
N ARG A 151 -14.46 -10.40 9.30
CA ARG A 151 -15.30 -10.14 10.46
C ARG A 151 -16.07 -8.82 10.34
N PHE A 152 -17.32 -8.84 10.73
CA PHE A 152 -18.18 -7.67 10.87
C PHE A 152 -18.47 -7.43 12.35
N TYR A 153 -18.66 -6.16 12.72
CA TYR A 153 -19.03 -5.74 14.08
C TYR A 153 -20.46 -5.20 14.08
N THR A 154 -21.13 -5.26 15.23
CA THR A 154 -22.51 -4.77 15.38
C THR A 154 -22.60 -3.27 15.06
N ASP A 155 -21.59 -2.52 15.48
CA ASP A 155 -21.32 -1.12 15.15
C ASP A 155 -19.89 -0.98 14.59
N PHE A 156 -19.73 -0.26 13.48
CA PHE A 156 -18.45 -0.08 12.77
C PHE A 156 -17.53 0.97 13.42
N GLU A 157 -18.09 1.93 14.16
CA GLU A 157 -17.33 2.99 14.81
C GLU A 157 -16.86 2.61 16.22
N ALA A 158 -17.66 1.81 16.94
CA ALA A 158 -17.32 1.28 18.25
C ALA A 158 -16.53 -0.04 18.20
N CYS A 159 -16.96 -1.00 17.37
CA CYS A 159 -16.42 -2.36 17.28
C CYS A 159 -16.42 -3.17 18.59
N ASP A 160 -17.30 -2.86 19.55
CA ASP A 160 -17.36 -3.53 20.86
C ASP A 160 -17.77 -5.00 20.81
N ALA A 161 -18.56 -5.41 19.81
CA ALA A 161 -19.08 -6.76 19.67
C ALA A 161 -19.02 -7.26 18.23
N VAL A 162 -18.56 -8.51 18.07
CA VAL A 162 -18.57 -9.22 16.79
C VAL A 162 -20.02 -9.52 16.39
N LEU A 163 -20.39 -9.17 15.16
CA LEU A 163 -21.68 -9.47 14.56
C LEU A 163 -21.65 -10.80 13.79
N TRP A 164 -20.59 -11.01 13.02
CA TRP A 164 -20.43 -12.17 12.15
C TRP A 164 -18.95 -12.35 11.81
N GLU A 165 -18.48 -13.59 11.72
CA GLU A 165 -17.14 -13.92 11.24
C GLU A 165 -17.09 -15.21 10.42
N GLN A 166 -16.18 -15.25 9.45
CA GLN A 166 -15.89 -16.45 8.67
C GLN A 166 -14.40 -16.55 8.39
N TYR A 167 -13.87 -17.77 8.47
CA TYR A 167 -12.46 -18.07 8.28
C TYR A 167 -12.28 -18.97 7.06
N PHE A 168 -11.28 -18.66 6.22
CA PHE A 168 -11.07 -19.32 4.93
C PHE A 168 -9.59 -19.35 4.56
N HIS A 169 -9.20 -20.27 3.67
CA HIS A 169 -7.85 -20.26 3.10
C HIS A 169 -7.80 -19.27 1.93
N CYS A 170 -6.99 -18.22 2.04
CA CYS A 170 -6.85 -17.21 0.99
C CYS A 170 -5.70 -17.59 0.03
N SER A 171 -6.06 -18.00 -1.19
CA SER A 171 -5.14 -18.27 -2.30
C SER A 171 -5.17 -17.19 -3.39
N ASP A 172 -6.32 -16.54 -3.57
CA ASP A 172 -6.57 -15.44 -4.51
C ASP A 172 -7.56 -14.45 -3.88
N LEU A 173 -7.06 -13.46 -3.13
CA LEU A 173 -7.87 -12.50 -2.36
C LEU A 173 -9.02 -11.87 -3.17
N GLY A 174 -8.82 -11.60 -4.47
CA GLY A 174 -9.86 -11.01 -5.32
C GLY A 174 -11.00 -11.97 -5.70
N LYS A 175 -10.80 -13.29 -5.55
CA LYS A 175 -11.80 -14.32 -5.81
C LYS A 175 -12.37 -14.90 -4.52
N ASP A 176 -11.51 -15.25 -3.57
CA ASP A 176 -11.88 -16.01 -2.38
C ASP A 176 -12.68 -15.15 -1.40
N LEU A 177 -12.46 -13.83 -1.39
CA LEU A 177 -13.19 -12.87 -0.57
C LEU A 177 -14.65 -12.66 -1.04
N ALA A 178 -14.92 -12.79 -2.35
CA ALA A 178 -16.24 -12.46 -2.89
C ALA A 178 -17.37 -13.40 -2.41
N PRO A 179 -17.19 -14.73 -2.34
CA PRO A 179 -18.13 -15.64 -1.68
C PRO A 179 -18.35 -15.32 -0.20
N VAL A 180 -17.30 -14.96 0.54
CA VAL A 180 -17.39 -14.62 1.98
C VAL A 180 -18.24 -13.36 2.19
N LEU A 181 -18.03 -12.34 1.35
CA LEU A 181 -18.84 -11.11 1.35
C LEU A 181 -20.29 -11.36 0.92
N ALA A 182 -20.53 -12.29 -0.02
CA ALA A 182 -21.89 -12.69 -0.41
C ALA A 182 -22.60 -13.42 0.74
N ALA A 183 -21.93 -14.39 1.37
CA ALA A 183 -22.44 -15.13 2.51
C ALA A 183 -22.85 -14.21 3.68
N PHE A 184 -22.06 -13.17 3.97
CA PHE A 184 -22.49 -12.15 4.94
C PHE A 184 -23.72 -11.36 4.45
N ARG A 185 -23.74 -10.87 3.21
CA ARG A 185 -24.88 -10.07 2.68
C ARG A 185 -26.21 -10.84 2.66
N GLU A 186 -26.15 -12.15 2.50
CA GLU A 186 -27.30 -13.06 2.49
C GLU A 186 -27.68 -13.58 3.88
N SER A 187 -26.94 -13.20 4.93
CA SER A 187 -27.12 -13.67 6.30
C SER A 187 -28.22 -12.93 7.08
N GLU A 188 -28.76 -13.58 8.12
CA GLU A 188 -29.68 -12.93 9.06
C GLU A 188 -28.98 -11.83 9.86
N GLU A 189 -27.67 -11.97 10.14
CA GLU A 189 -26.86 -11.00 10.86
C GLU A 189 -26.76 -9.67 10.10
N ALA A 190 -26.61 -9.70 8.78
CA ALA A 190 -26.61 -8.48 7.96
C ALA A 190 -27.98 -7.79 7.96
N ALA A 191 -29.08 -8.55 7.93
CA ALA A 191 -30.44 -8.01 7.93
C ALA A 191 -30.88 -7.47 9.29
N THR A 192 -30.54 -8.16 10.39
CA THR A 192 -31.00 -7.86 11.75
C THR A 192 -30.02 -7.02 12.57
N ARG A 193 -28.74 -6.98 12.16
CA ARG A 193 -27.61 -6.41 12.91
C ARG A 193 -27.44 -7.03 14.31
N ARG A 194 -27.82 -8.30 14.46
CA ARG A 194 -27.67 -9.09 15.70
C ARG A 194 -26.92 -10.40 15.41
N PRO A 195 -25.98 -10.82 16.26
CA PRO A 195 -25.31 -12.11 16.10
C PRO A 195 -26.25 -13.27 16.43
N SER A 196 -26.30 -14.29 15.58
CA SER A 196 -26.88 -15.59 15.93
C SER A 196 -25.90 -16.48 16.71
N ALA A 197 -26.40 -17.60 17.25
CA ALA A 197 -25.60 -18.60 17.97
C ALA A 197 -24.45 -19.23 17.14
N THR A 198 -24.48 -19.11 15.81
CA THR A 198 -23.45 -19.67 14.90
C THR A 198 -22.61 -18.61 14.19
N SER A 199 -22.98 -17.33 14.29
CA SER A 199 -22.30 -16.21 13.61
C SER A 199 -20.92 -15.86 14.16
N VAL A 200 -20.66 -16.19 15.43
CA VAL A 200 -19.39 -15.92 16.12
C VAL A 200 -18.89 -17.22 16.70
N LEU A 201 -17.65 -17.61 16.39
CA LEU A 201 -17.12 -18.89 16.83
C LEU A 201 -16.66 -18.78 18.29
N ALA A 202 -17.11 -19.71 19.14
CA ALA A 202 -16.66 -19.78 20.53
C ALA A 202 -15.15 -20.06 20.68
N SER A 203 -14.52 -20.61 19.63
CA SER A 203 -13.08 -20.84 19.54
C SER A 203 -12.62 -20.60 18.09
N PRO A 204 -12.34 -19.35 17.68
CA PRO A 204 -11.89 -19.06 16.32
C PRO A 204 -10.52 -19.69 16.04
N PRO A 205 -10.26 -20.17 14.81
CA PRO A 205 -8.99 -20.82 14.47
C PRO A 205 -7.82 -19.84 14.43
N LEU A 206 -8.10 -18.58 14.07
CA LEU A 206 -7.14 -17.49 14.02
C LEU A 206 -7.28 -16.61 15.27
N LYS A 207 -6.21 -16.51 16.05
CA LYS A 207 -6.16 -15.67 17.25
C LYS A 207 -5.77 -14.25 16.89
N GLN A 208 -6.66 -13.30 17.17
CA GLN A 208 -6.39 -11.86 17.11
C GLN A 208 -5.31 -11.46 18.14
N ASP A 209 -4.45 -10.50 17.76
CA ASP A 209 -3.62 -9.75 18.69
C ASP A 209 -4.48 -8.69 19.41
N VAL A 210 -4.50 -8.78 20.74
CA VAL A 210 -5.23 -7.87 21.65
C VAL A 210 -4.29 -7.11 22.59
N ALA A 211 -2.98 -7.15 22.34
CA ALA A 211 -1.95 -6.51 23.16
C ALA A 211 -1.21 -5.40 22.40
N THR A 212 -0.99 -5.57 21.08
CA THR A 212 -0.23 -4.61 20.28
C THR A 212 -1.00 -3.31 20.05
N VAL A 213 -0.30 -2.19 20.28
CA VAL A 213 -0.62 -0.85 19.75
C VAL A 213 0.37 -0.57 18.63
N VAL A 214 -0.12 -0.17 17.47
CA VAL A 214 0.72 -0.02 16.27
C VAL A 214 1.45 1.32 16.29
N PRO A 215 2.67 1.41 15.72
CA PRO A 215 3.33 2.69 15.52
C PRO A 215 2.54 3.55 14.51
N PRO A 216 2.67 4.89 14.55
CA PRO A 216 2.19 5.73 13.45
C PRO A 216 2.88 5.35 12.14
N PRO A 217 2.31 5.72 10.97
CA PRO A 217 2.99 5.60 9.68
C PRO A 217 4.40 6.19 9.72
N PHE A 218 5.31 5.61 8.94
CA PHE A 218 6.71 6.03 8.88
C PHE A 218 6.82 7.41 8.22
N ARG A 219 6.47 8.45 8.98
CA ARG A 219 6.92 9.80 8.70
C ARG A 219 8.43 9.77 8.67
N ARG A 220 9.01 10.57 7.76
CA ARG A 220 10.45 10.87 7.81
C ARG A 220 10.80 11.11 9.26
N LEU A 221 11.74 10.32 9.79
CA LEU A 221 12.47 10.72 10.98
C LEU A 221 12.96 12.13 10.66
N ALA A 222 12.32 13.14 11.25
CA ALA A 222 12.83 14.49 11.20
C ALA A 222 14.27 14.34 11.67
N ALA A 223 15.22 14.87 10.89
CA ALA A 223 16.63 14.74 11.19
C ALA A 223 16.92 15.51 12.48
N SER A 224 16.59 14.88 13.62
CA SER A 224 17.05 15.24 14.93
C SER A 224 18.56 15.36 14.78
N GLY A 225 19.08 16.51 15.22
CA GLY A 225 20.38 17.02 14.82
C GLY A 225 21.57 16.26 15.40
N MET A 226 21.55 14.92 15.32
CA MET A 226 22.70 14.06 15.37
C MET A 226 23.56 14.42 14.17
N ARG A 227 24.36 15.47 14.34
CA ARG A 227 25.46 15.81 13.46
C ARG A 227 26.32 14.56 13.42
N CYS A 228 26.20 13.78 12.35
CA CYS A 228 27.16 12.74 12.06
C CYS A 228 28.52 13.44 12.11
N GLY A 229 29.32 13.07 13.10
CA GLY A 229 30.61 13.67 13.35
C GLY A 229 31.52 13.29 12.22
N LEU A 230 31.45 14.04 11.10
CA LEU A 230 32.40 13.94 10.02
C LEU A 230 33.77 14.24 10.63
N LEU A 231 34.49 13.16 10.95
CA LEU A 231 35.92 13.14 11.10
C LEU A 231 36.50 13.66 9.79
N ARG A 232 36.65 14.99 9.72
CA ARG A 232 37.45 15.66 8.69
C ARG A 232 38.87 15.15 8.86
N ARG A 233 39.20 14.04 8.17
CA ARG A 233 40.58 13.74 7.82
C ARG A 233 41.10 14.97 7.10
N ARG A 234 42.01 15.70 7.76
CA ARG A 234 42.76 16.77 7.13
C ARG A 234 43.69 16.11 6.12
N GLU A 235 43.30 16.08 4.85
CA GLU A 235 44.26 15.84 3.78
C GLU A 235 45.19 17.07 3.71
N SER A 236 46.36 16.92 4.32
CA SER A 236 47.44 17.90 4.24
C SER A 236 48.10 17.82 2.87
N ALA A 237 47.48 18.43 1.86
CA ALA A 237 48.06 18.60 0.54
C ALA A 237 49.27 19.55 0.60
N ARG A 238 50.47 19.00 0.86
CA ARG A 238 51.73 19.73 0.66
C ARG A 238 51.95 19.94 -0.84
N ARG A 239 51.60 21.13 -1.35
CA ARG A 239 52.07 21.57 -2.67
C ARG A 239 53.57 21.82 -2.61
N VAL A 240 54.35 20.96 -3.24
CA VAL A 240 55.71 21.30 -3.65
C VAL A 240 55.60 22.15 -4.91
N ALA A 241 56.08 23.40 -4.84
CA ALA A 241 56.19 24.25 -6.01
C ALA A 241 57.50 23.94 -6.74
N VAL A 242 57.42 23.60 -8.03
CA VAL A 242 58.56 23.63 -8.94
C VAL A 242 58.15 24.52 -10.10
N GLY A 243 58.70 25.73 -10.15
CA GLY A 243 58.41 26.70 -11.21
C GLY A 243 59.28 26.46 -12.42
N TRP A 244 58.71 26.59 -13.61
CA TRP A 244 59.45 26.75 -14.86
C TRP A 244 58.86 27.93 -15.64
N THR A 245 59.72 28.83 -16.10
CA THR A 245 59.36 30.10 -16.74
C THR A 245 59.76 30.15 -18.20
N SER A 246 58.76 30.22 -19.07
CA SER A 246 58.78 30.88 -20.38
C SER A 246 57.31 30.95 -20.85
N GLY A 247 56.72 32.07 -21.27
CA GLY A 247 57.30 33.29 -21.78
C GLY A 247 57.33 33.21 -23.31
N TRP A 248 56.37 33.85 -23.98
CA TRP A 248 56.47 34.46 -25.31
C TRP A 248 55.26 35.40 -25.56
N LYS A 249 55.43 36.36 -26.47
CA LYS A 249 54.51 37.48 -26.78
C LYS A 249 53.47 36.98 -27.84
N SER A 250 52.28 37.54 -28.06
CA SER A 250 51.92 38.97 -28.28
C SER A 250 50.37 39.19 -28.19
N GLY A 251 49.91 40.44 -27.99
CA GLY A 251 48.49 40.84 -28.10
C GLY A 251 48.15 41.48 -29.47
N PRO A 252 47.21 42.46 -29.58
CA PRO A 252 46.26 42.97 -28.57
C PRO A 252 44.85 43.43 -29.11
N ARG A 253 44.00 44.04 -28.22
CA ARG A 253 42.80 44.92 -28.50
C ARG A 253 41.53 44.22 -29.05
N CYS A 254 40.29 44.75 -28.92
CA CYS A 254 39.74 45.99 -28.33
C CYS A 254 38.26 45.75 -27.85
N SER A 255 37.85 46.18 -26.65
CA SER A 255 37.01 47.38 -26.34
C SER A 255 35.47 47.27 -26.42
N THR A 256 34.82 47.34 -25.25
CA THR A 256 33.63 48.16 -24.90
C THR A 256 32.39 48.24 -25.81
N ARG A 257 31.20 47.98 -25.22
CA ARG A 257 30.12 49.00 -25.03
C ARG A 257 29.02 48.52 -24.08
N ALA A 258 28.19 49.45 -23.59
CA ALA A 258 27.12 49.19 -22.61
C ALA A 258 25.88 50.09 -22.85
N ARG A 259 24.70 49.62 -22.38
CA ARG A 259 23.39 50.33 -22.21
C ARG A 259 22.60 50.68 -23.50
N PRO A 260 21.28 51.02 -23.46
CA PRO A 260 20.29 50.97 -22.35
C PRO A 260 18.89 50.32 -22.65
N CYS A 261 18.04 50.33 -21.59
CA CYS A 261 16.56 50.24 -21.41
C CYS A 261 15.63 50.96 -22.45
N PRO A 262 14.25 51.06 -22.33
CA PRO A 262 13.30 50.70 -21.21
C PRO A 262 11.88 50.15 -21.57
N SER A 263 11.02 50.04 -20.53
CA SER A 263 9.52 50.13 -20.53
C SER A 263 8.70 48.86 -20.83
N SER A 264 7.46 48.65 -20.34
CA SER A 264 6.50 49.57 -19.68
C SER A 264 5.51 48.87 -18.70
N ALA A 265 4.60 49.65 -18.13
CA ALA A 265 3.42 49.25 -17.33
C ALA A 265 2.30 50.32 -17.53
N ARG A 266 1.09 50.25 -16.97
CA ARG A 266 0.56 49.48 -15.82
C ARG A 266 -1.00 49.45 -15.84
N ALA A 267 -1.58 48.47 -15.15
CA ALA A 267 -2.91 48.52 -14.48
C ALA A 267 -4.24 48.44 -15.30
N THR A 268 -5.10 47.53 -14.81
CA THR A 268 -6.57 47.59 -14.53
C THR A 268 -7.24 48.98 -14.49
N PRO A 269 -8.60 49.17 -14.67
CA PRO A 269 -9.64 48.37 -13.95
C PRO A 269 -11.11 48.24 -14.48
N THR A 270 -11.89 47.34 -13.84
CA THR A 270 -13.37 47.35 -13.51
C THR A 270 -14.46 47.71 -14.55
N ARG A 271 -15.55 46.92 -14.67
CA ARG A 271 -16.84 46.97 -13.90
C ARG A 271 -18.05 46.33 -14.65
N SER A 272 -19.00 45.85 -13.84
CA SER A 272 -20.27 45.11 -14.01
C SER A 272 -21.46 45.67 -14.84
N SER A 273 -22.36 44.78 -15.33
CA SER A 273 -23.84 44.71 -15.04
C SER A 273 -24.53 43.57 -15.86
N ALA A 274 -25.25 42.60 -15.27
CA ALA A 274 -26.73 42.52 -15.07
C ALA A 274 -27.57 42.60 -16.39
N SER A 275 -28.64 41.83 -16.68
CA SER A 275 -29.69 41.11 -15.91
C SER A 275 -30.38 40.05 -16.84
N LEU A 276 -31.37 39.18 -16.51
CA LEU A 276 -32.74 39.36 -15.94
C LEU A 276 -33.40 37.98 -15.63
N SER A 277 -34.47 37.96 -14.80
CA SER A 277 -35.39 36.82 -14.53
C SER A 277 -36.86 37.21 -14.86
N PRO A 278 -37.88 36.32 -14.71
CA PRO A 278 -38.82 36.35 -13.55
C PRO A 278 -39.41 34.95 -13.18
N GLU A 279 -40.31 34.72 -12.20
CA GLU A 279 -40.82 35.55 -11.08
C GLU A 279 -40.41 34.90 -9.74
N GLY A 280 -41.12 33.89 -9.18
CA GLY A 280 -42.32 34.11 -8.33
C GLY A 280 -42.72 32.84 -7.54
N ARG A 281 -43.21 32.89 -6.29
CA ARG A 281 -43.56 34.02 -5.42
C ARG A 281 -43.64 33.57 -3.93
N TRP A 282 -42.99 34.35 -3.03
CA TRP A 282 -43.30 34.69 -1.62
C TRP A 282 -44.08 33.68 -0.73
N SER A 283 -43.66 33.36 0.51
CA SER A 283 -43.59 34.26 1.70
C SER A 283 -43.24 33.40 2.96
N THR A 284 -42.90 33.85 4.20
CA THR A 284 -42.59 35.15 4.84
C THR A 284 -41.66 34.93 6.07
N THR A 285 -41.59 35.86 7.05
CA THR A 285 -41.00 35.69 8.41
C THR A 285 -41.77 36.60 9.40
N PRO A 286 -41.69 36.43 10.74
CA PRO A 286 -40.70 37.17 11.56
C PRO A 286 -40.08 36.30 12.70
N ARG A 287 -38.81 36.40 13.12
CA ARG A 287 -37.93 37.50 13.61
C ARG A 287 -38.10 37.89 15.09
N GLY A 288 -36.97 37.85 15.82
CA GLY A 288 -36.74 38.46 17.16
C GLY A 288 -36.34 37.43 18.23
N GLY A 289 -35.33 37.64 19.10
CA GLY A 289 -34.32 38.71 19.14
C GLY A 289 -33.64 38.85 20.51
N THR A 290 -32.36 38.51 20.62
CA THR A 290 -31.36 38.95 21.65
C THR A 290 -31.66 38.80 23.17
N ARG A 291 -30.73 38.17 23.91
CA ARG A 291 -29.93 38.84 24.98
C ARG A 291 -28.80 37.97 25.55
N ARG A 292 -27.85 38.62 26.23
CA ARG A 292 -26.70 38.02 26.95
C ARG A 292 -27.12 37.55 28.35
N GLY A 293 -26.42 36.57 28.92
CA GLY A 293 -26.51 36.20 30.34
C GLY A 293 -25.25 35.45 30.82
N CYS A 294 -24.72 35.83 31.97
CA CYS A 294 -23.56 35.19 32.62
C CYS A 294 -23.98 34.15 33.67
N CYS A 295 -23.03 33.27 34.01
CA CYS A 295 -22.84 32.60 35.31
C CYS A 295 -24.06 32.00 36.05
N SER A 296 -23.97 30.70 36.30
CA SER A 296 -24.16 30.17 37.67
C SER A 296 -23.50 28.81 37.84
N CYS A 297 -22.57 28.69 38.80
CA CYS A 297 -22.21 27.40 39.39
C CYS A 297 -23.34 26.97 40.33
N ALA A 298 -23.67 25.68 40.34
CA ALA A 298 -24.53 25.08 41.36
C ALA A 298 -23.89 23.79 41.88
N ALA A 299 -23.09 23.91 42.93
CA ALA A 299 -22.78 22.77 43.78
C ALA A 299 -23.97 22.56 44.72
N ARG A 300 -24.46 21.32 44.84
CA ARG A 300 -25.20 20.88 46.03
C ARG A 300 -24.63 19.56 46.51
N ARG A 301 -24.26 19.56 47.79
CA ARG A 301 -24.07 18.35 48.59
C ARG A 301 -25.43 17.78 48.95
N GLY A 302 -25.49 16.47 49.05
CA GLY A 302 -26.59 15.66 49.57
C GLY A 302 -26.00 14.28 49.79
#